data_AF-A0A972CK89-F1
#
_entry.id   AF-A0A972CK89-F1
#
_cell.length_a   1.000
_cell.length_b   1.000
_cell.length_c   1.000
_cell.angle_alpha   90.00
_cell.angle_beta   90.00
_cell.angle_gamma   90.00
#
_symmetry.space_group_name_H-M   'P 1'
#
loop_
_entity.id
_entity.type
_entity.pdbx_description
1 polymer ?
#
loop_
_entity_poly.entity_id
_entity_poly.type
_entity_poly.pdbx_seq_one_letter_code
_entity_poly.pdbx_strand_id
1 'polypeptide(L)'
;ILLGIFGLNEALVMVGYEVKDRFEITKREVGFLEALKYLPFSIYYAVLGVLIGILPGAGTPVASFLSYSQAVKRTREPSAPFGQGAVEGVIAPETANNACVGGALIPMLSMGIPGDGVSAIILSVFMVHGLKPGPLFMDQNPLLFKTILYSGLMASVFMLVLGMVLAPRLSFISKINNSQMAAIVVVLSFLGAYSYNNRSFDIVIMIFFALLGHLLKKFDIPTPPMVLGFILGPMMDLNFRRSIILMKSQGLVNYMMKPITIFFLGLIISLFLLPRLIKKRG
;
A
#
# COMPACT_ATOMS: atom_id res chain seq x y z
N ILE A 1 -15.31 5.33 -9.50
CA ILE A 1 -14.20 6.26 -9.15
C ILE A 1 -12.87 5.50 -8.98
N LEU A 2 -12.72 4.66 -7.94
CA LEU A 2 -11.48 3.92 -7.66
C LEU A 2 -11.01 3.04 -8.84
N LEU A 3 -11.92 2.25 -9.43
CA LEU A 3 -11.65 1.45 -10.63
C LEU A 3 -11.18 2.29 -11.83
N GLY A 4 -11.57 3.56 -11.90
CA GLY A 4 -11.14 4.49 -12.95
C GLY A 4 -9.71 4.96 -12.72
N ILE A 5 -9.45 5.59 -11.56
CA ILE A 5 -8.15 6.20 -11.22
C ILE A 5 -7.01 5.19 -11.10
N PHE A 6 -7.29 3.98 -10.60
CA PHE A 6 -6.30 2.92 -10.41
C PHE A 6 -6.35 1.84 -11.48
N GLY A 7 -7.52 1.26 -11.74
CA GLY A 7 -7.63 0.11 -12.66
C GLY A 7 -7.44 0.52 -14.12
N LEU A 8 -8.42 1.25 -14.66
CA LEU A 8 -8.44 1.62 -16.07
C LEU A 8 -7.29 2.58 -16.44
N ASN A 9 -6.95 3.52 -15.56
CA ASN A 9 -5.80 4.40 -15.76
C ASN A 9 -4.47 3.63 -15.85
N GLU A 10 -4.19 2.66 -14.97
CA GLU A 10 -2.94 1.90 -15.10
C GLU A 10 -2.91 1.03 -16.35
N ALA A 11 -4.05 0.53 -16.82
CA ALA A 11 -4.11 -0.13 -18.12
C ALA A 11 -3.73 0.82 -19.27
N LEU A 12 -4.21 2.08 -19.25
CA LEU A 12 -3.81 3.10 -20.23
C LEU A 12 -2.31 3.41 -20.17
N VAL A 13 -1.75 3.48 -18.96
CA VAL A 13 -0.32 3.71 -18.75
C VAL A 13 0.50 2.55 -19.28
N MET A 14 0.10 1.30 -19.01
CA MET A 14 0.78 0.10 -19.52
C MET A 14 0.88 0.09 -21.06
N VAL A 15 -0.16 0.56 -21.77
CA VAL A 15 -0.14 0.67 -23.23
C VAL A 15 0.85 1.73 -23.72
N GLY A 16 1.06 2.80 -22.95
CA GLY A 16 2.00 3.88 -23.28
C GLY A 16 3.48 3.54 -23.04
N TYR A 17 3.78 2.52 -22.25
CA TYR A 17 5.14 2.04 -22.00
C TYR A 17 5.45 0.80 -22.84
N GLU A 18 6.25 0.98 -23.90
CA GLU A 18 6.91 -0.15 -24.56
C GLU A 18 8.04 -0.67 -23.67
N VAL A 19 7.94 -1.92 -23.22
CA VAL A 19 9.06 -2.63 -22.58
C VAL A 19 10.08 -2.95 -23.67
N LYS A 20 11.11 -2.10 -23.82
CA LYS A 20 12.17 -2.28 -24.81
C LYS A 20 13.11 -3.44 -24.50
N ASP A 21 13.23 -3.83 -23.23
CA ASP A 21 14.17 -4.86 -22.81
C ASP A 21 13.49 -6.21 -22.61
N ARG A 22 13.82 -7.18 -23.48
CA ARG A 22 13.50 -8.58 -23.24
C ARG A 22 14.43 -9.09 -22.15
N PHE A 23 13.93 -9.20 -20.92
CA PHE A 23 14.67 -9.80 -19.82
C PHE A 23 15.00 -11.26 -20.13
N GLU A 24 16.29 -11.62 -20.13
CA GLU A 24 16.71 -13.01 -20.10
C GLU A 24 16.39 -13.59 -18.72
N ILE A 25 15.46 -14.54 -18.68
CA ILE A 25 15.10 -15.23 -17.44
C ILE A 25 16.18 -16.29 -17.16
N THR A 26 17.17 -15.94 -16.35
CA THR A 26 18.07 -16.92 -15.76
C THR A 26 17.30 -17.72 -14.71
N LYS A 27 17.01 -18.98 -15.00
CA LYS A 27 16.29 -19.86 -14.09
C LYS A 27 17.21 -20.23 -12.92
N ARG A 28 17.06 -19.54 -11.78
CA ARG A 28 17.70 -19.93 -10.52
C ARG A 28 16.65 -20.55 -9.60
N GLU A 29 16.76 -21.86 -9.41
CA GLU A 29 15.91 -22.57 -8.44
C GLU A 29 16.54 -22.39 -7.06
N VAL A 30 15.91 -21.57 -6.22
CA VAL A 30 16.32 -21.40 -4.82
C VAL A 30 15.64 -22.50 -4.00
N GLY A 31 16.42 -23.41 -3.43
CA GLY A 31 15.88 -24.47 -2.59
C GLY A 31 15.34 -23.93 -1.27
N PHE A 32 14.35 -24.62 -0.67
CA PHE A 32 13.77 -24.23 0.63
C PHE A 32 14.83 -24.07 1.73
N LEU A 33 15.83 -24.94 1.76
CA LEU A 33 16.95 -24.89 2.69
C LEU A 33 17.88 -23.69 2.46
N GLU A 34 18.02 -23.24 1.21
CA GLU A 34 18.78 -22.03 0.87
C GLU A 34 18.01 -20.78 1.32
N ALA A 35 16.68 -20.76 1.14
CA ALA A 35 15.83 -19.67 1.62
C ALA A 35 15.91 -19.50 3.15
N LEU A 36 16.01 -20.59 3.91
CA LEU A 36 16.18 -20.55 5.37
C LEU A 36 17.47 -19.84 5.81
N LYS A 37 18.54 -19.85 5.00
CA LYS A 37 19.78 -19.11 5.31
C LYS A 37 19.56 -17.61 5.35
N TYR A 38 18.62 -17.11 4.55
CA TYR A 38 18.28 -15.69 4.48
C TYR A 38 17.19 -15.29 5.49
N LEU A 39 16.75 -16.19 6.38
CA LEU A 39 15.70 -15.90 7.35
C LEU A 39 16.03 -14.70 8.28
N PRO A 40 17.24 -14.58 8.87
CA PRO A 40 17.56 -13.43 9.72
C PRO A 40 17.56 -12.10 8.94
N PHE A 41 18.04 -12.13 7.70
CA PHE A 41 18.02 -10.98 6.80
C PHE A 41 16.57 -10.59 6.46
N SER A 42 15.73 -11.58 6.14
CA SER A 42 14.32 -11.40 5.83
C SER A 42 13.55 -10.82 7.02
N ILE A 43 13.76 -11.33 8.24
CA ILE A 43 13.08 -10.83 9.46
C ILE A 43 13.35 -9.33 9.65
N TYR A 44 14.60 -8.88 9.43
CA TYR A 44 14.92 -7.46 9.53
C TYR A 44 14.11 -6.60 8.55
N TYR A 45 14.02 -7.00 7.28
CA TYR A 45 13.23 -6.28 6.28
C TYR A 45 11.73 -6.46 6.46
N ALA A 46 11.28 -7.56 7.05
CA ALA A 46 9.88 -7.75 7.42
C ALA A 46 9.47 -6.74 8.50
N VAL A 47 10.30 -6.54 9.53
CA VAL A 47 10.07 -5.52 10.56
C VAL A 47 10.04 -4.12 9.94
N LEU A 48 10.99 -3.80 9.05
CA LEU A 48 10.96 -2.53 8.32
C LEU A 48 9.67 -2.38 7.49
N GLY A 49 9.24 -3.44 6.80
CA GLY A 49 8.00 -3.46 6.02
C GLY A 49 6.78 -3.17 6.89
N VAL A 50 6.65 -3.84 8.05
CA VAL A 50 5.56 -3.59 9.00
C VAL A 50 5.59 -2.15 9.51
N LEU A 51 6.76 -1.64 9.89
CA LEU A 51 6.91 -0.27 10.39
C LEU A 51 6.51 0.77 9.35
N ILE A 52 6.87 0.55 8.08
CA ILE A 52 6.46 1.42 6.97
C ILE A 52 4.96 1.28 6.70
N GLY A 53 4.40 0.07 6.78
CA GLY A 53 2.97 -0.17 6.59
C GLY A 53 2.10 0.52 7.65
N ILE A 54 2.58 0.65 8.89
CA ILE A 54 1.88 1.40 9.95
C ILE A 54 1.75 2.89 9.59
N LEU A 55 2.65 3.44 8.76
CA LEU A 55 2.61 4.84 8.36
C LEU A 55 1.51 5.07 7.32
N PRO A 56 0.51 5.92 7.60
CA PRO A 56 -0.55 6.23 6.64
C PRO A 56 0.00 6.81 5.34
N GLY A 57 -0.37 6.20 4.22
CA GLY A 57 -0.04 6.66 2.88
C GLY A 57 1.38 6.35 2.39
N ALA A 58 2.22 5.66 3.16
CA ALA A 58 3.53 5.22 2.70
C ALA A 58 3.42 3.99 1.78
N GLY A 59 2.74 2.95 2.27
CA GLY A 59 2.42 1.76 1.50
C GLY A 59 3.58 0.93 0.97
N THR A 60 3.25 -0.01 0.09
CA THR A 60 4.17 -1.04 -0.42
C THR A 60 5.29 -0.52 -1.34
N PRO A 61 5.12 0.51 -2.20
CA PRO A 61 6.20 0.99 -3.05
C PRO A 61 7.31 1.66 -2.24
N VAL A 62 6.94 2.45 -1.23
CA VAL A 62 7.90 3.10 -0.32
C VAL A 62 8.63 2.05 0.50
N ALA A 63 7.92 1.03 1.00
CA ALA A 63 8.52 -0.08 1.72
C ALA A 63 9.62 -0.76 0.88
N SER A 64 9.27 -1.16 -0.34
CA SER A 64 10.18 -1.85 -1.28
C SER A 64 11.41 -1.00 -1.60
N PHE A 65 11.22 0.27 -1.95
CA PHE A 65 12.29 1.19 -2.29
C PHE A 65 13.26 1.44 -1.13
N LEU A 66 12.72 1.72 0.06
CA LEU A 66 13.55 1.98 1.25
C LEU A 66 14.32 0.73 1.67
N SER A 67 13.69 -0.45 1.65
CA SER A 67 14.38 -1.70 1.95
C SER A 67 15.48 -2.02 0.94
N TYR A 68 15.27 -1.74 -0.36
CA TYR A 68 16.30 -1.92 -1.38
C TYR A 68 17.48 -0.98 -1.15
N SER A 69 17.22 0.32 -0.95
CA SER A 69 18.25 1.31 -0.62
C SER A 69 19.02 0.91 0.66
N GLN A 70 18.33 0.37 1.65
CA GLN A 70 18.96 -0.07 2.89
C GLN A 70 19.80 -1.33 2.70
N ALA A 71 19.36 -2.27 1.84
CA ALA A 71 20.13 -3.45 1.48
C ALA A 71 21.43 -3.10 0.77
N VAL A 72 21.38 -2.16 -0.19
CA VAL A 72 22.57 -1.64 -0.88
C VAL A 72 23.60 -1.08 0.11
N LYS A 73 23.14 -0.36 1.15
CA LYS A 73 24.03 0.24 2.16
C LYS A 73 24.56 -0.76 3.19
N ARG A 74 23.77 -1.78 3.54
CA ARG A 74 24.08 -2.68 4.67
C ARG A 74 24.83 -3.94 4.24
N THR A 75 24.59 -4.42 3.01
CA THR A 75 25.19 -5.66 2.52
C THR A 75 26.60 -5.37 1.97
N ARG A 76 27.63 -5.85 2.70
CA ARG A 76 29.04 -5.67 2.32
C ARG A 76 29.48 -6.61 1.20
N GLU A 77 29.05 -7.85 1.27
CA GLU A 77 29.38 -8.92 0.31
C GLU A 77 28.08 -9.46 -0.28
N PRO A 78 27.49 -8.78 -1.27
CA PRO A 78 26.28 -9.26 -1.93
C PRO A 78 26.61 -10.46 -2.84
N SER A 79 25.63 -11.34 -3.04
CA SER A 79 25.76 -12.52 -3.91
C SER A 79 26.11 -12.20 -5.37
N ALA A 80 25.76 -10.99 -5.83
CA ALA A 80 26.16 -10.38 -7.09
C ALA A 80 26.09 -8.84 -6.94
N PRO A 81 26.64 -8.04 -7.88
CA PRO A 81 26.40 -6.60 -7.87
C PRO A 81 24.90 -6.28 -7.88
N PHE A 82 24.47 -5.31 -7.07
CA PHE A 82 23.09 -4.84 -7.07
C PHE A 82 22.69 -4.37 -8.48
N GLY A 83 21.48 -4.73 -8.91
CA GLY A 83 21.01 -4.51 -10.29
C GLY A 83 21.42 -5.59 -11.30
N GLN A 84 22.34 -6.51 -10.93
CA GLN A 84 22.76 -7.64 -11.77
C GLN A 84 22.27 -8.99 -11.24
N GLY A 85 21.17 -9.00 -10.48
CA GLY A 85 20.57 -10.24 -9.95
C GLY A 85 21.05 -10.66 -8.55
N ALA A 86 21.52 -9.72 -7.73
CA ALA A 86 21.83 -9.96 -6.32
C ALA A 86 20.60 -10.47 -5.55
N VAL A 87 20.72 -11.62 -4.90
CA VAL A 87 19.64 -12.26 -4.11
C VAL A 87 19.18 -11.34 -2.99
N GLU A 88 20.11 -10.66 -2.32
CA GLU A 88 19.83 -9.70 -1.25
C GLU A 88 19.02 -8.50 -1.77
N GLY A 89 19.22 -8.14 -3.04
CA GLY A 89 18.47 -7.08 -3.73
C GLY A 89 17.04 -7.47 -4.10
N VAL A 90 16.68 -8.75 -4.05
CA VAL A 90 15.31 -9.24 -4.24
C VAL A 90 14.65 -9.52 -2.90
N ILE A 91 15.36 -10.21 -1.99
CA ILE A 91 14.82 -10.59 -0.67
C ILE A 91 14.42 -9.35 0.12
N ALA A 92 15.24 -8.30 0.16
CA ALA A 92 14.93 -7.09 0.92
C ALA A 92 13.61 -6.41 0.49
N PRO A 93 13.45 -5.97 -0.78
CA PRO A 93 12.21 -5.35 -1.24
C PRO A 93 10.99 -6.27 -1.18
N GLU A 94 11.11 -7.53 -1.58
CA GLU A 94 9.96 -8.44 -1.58
C GLU A 94 9.49 -8.81 -0.17
N THR A 95 10.43 -8.97 0.77
CA THR A 95 10.06 -9.23 2.17
C THR A 95 9.39 -8.01 2.78
N ALA A 96 9.92 -6.81 2.56
CA ALA A 96 9.33 -5.58 3.08
C ALA A 96 7.96 -5.30 2.46
N ASN A 97 7.80 -5.52 1.15
CA ASN A 97 6.53 -5.42 0.44
C ASN A 97 5.46 -6.32 1.07
N ASN A 98 5.76 -7.62 1.22
CA ASN A 98 4.80 -8.57 1.75
C ASN A 98 4.44 -8.27 3.22
N ALA A 99 5.43 -7.88 4.03
CA ALA A 99 5.21 -7.53 5.43
C ALA A 99 4.44 -6.21 5.60
N CYS A 100 4.60 -5.25 4.68
CA CYS A 100 3.90 -3.96 4.68
C CYS A 100 2.37 -4.13 4.60
N VAL A 101 1.87 -5.12 3.87
CA VAL A 101 0.43 -5.39 3.75
C VAL A 101 -0.22 -5.63 5.11
N GLY A 102 0.40 -6.48 5.95
CA GLY A 102 -0.08 -6.71 7.31
C GLY A 102 0.03 -5.46 8.19
N GLY A 103 1.12 -4.69 8.03
CA GLY A 103 1.32 -3.41 8.72
C GLY A 103 0.25 -2.37 8.38
N ALA A 104 -0.15 -2.26 7.12
CA ALA A 104 -1.15 -1.32 6.63
C ALA A 104 -2.57 -1.59 7.17
N LEU A 105 -2.86 -2.84 7.55
CA LEU A 105 -4.14 -3.19 8.17
C LEU A 105 -4.23 -2.76 9.63
N ILE A 106 -3.11 -2.56 10.33
CA ILE A 106 -3.10 -2.14 11.74
C ILE A 106 -3.81 -0.79 11.92
N PRO A 107 -3.37 0.33 11.30
CA PRO A 107 -4.06 1.61 11.45
C PRO A 107 -5.44 1.59 10.80
N MET A 108 -5.64 0.79 9.75
CA MET A 108 -6.94 0.69 9.08
C MET A 108 -8.00 0.11 10.02
N LEU A 109 -7.71 -1.02 10.67
CA LEU A 109 -8.67 -1.69 11.56
C LEU A 109 -8.82 -0.96 12.90
N SER A 110 -7.73 -0.42 13.44
CA SER A 110 -7.71 0.21 14.78
C SER A 110 -8.12 1.68 14.77
N MET A 111 -7.81 2.44 13.72
CA MET A 111 -8.10 3.88 13.65
C MET A 111 -9.04 4.26 12.50
N GLY A 112 -9.33 3.34 11.59
CA GLY A 112 -10.08 3.65 10.37
C GLY A 112 -9.25 4.46 9.37
N ILE A 113 -7.92 4.45 9.51
CA ILE A 113 -7.01 5.21 8.65
C ILE A 113 -6.21 4.23 7.80
N PRO A 114 -6.35 4.24 6.47
CA PRO A 114 -5.65 3.30 5.60
C PRO A 114 -4.14 3.59 5.56
N GLY A 115 -3.34 2.52 5.57
CA GLY A 115 -1.88 2.57 5.45
C GLY A 115 -1.40 2.86 4.02
N ASP A 116 -2.20 2.52 3.02
CA ASP A 116 -1.86 2.60 1.60
C ASP A 116 -3.10 2.65 0.71
N GLY A 117 -2.91 2.76 -0.62
CA GLY A 117 -4.03 2.81 -1.57
C GLY A 117 -4.90 1.54 -1.55
N VAL A 118 -4.31 0.36 -1.37
CA VAL A 118 -5.05 -0.91 -1.36
C VAL A 118 -5.90 -1.05 -0.10
N SER A 119 -5.35 -0.77 1.08
CA SER A 119 -6.12 -0.74 2.33
C SER A 119 -7.21 0.33 2.32
N ALA A 120 -7.03 1.44 1.58
CA ALA A 120 -8.08 2.43 1.39
C ALA A 120 -9.27 1.87 0.58
N ILE A 121 -8.99 1.07 -0.47
CA ILE A 121 -10.03 0.35 -1.21
C ILE A 121 -10.76 -0.64 -0.27
N ILE A 122 -10.02 -1.41 0.53
CA ILE A 122 -10.60 -2.35 1.50
C ILE A 122 -11.50 -1.61 2.51
N LEU A 123 -11.02 -0.49 3.07
CA LEU A 123 -11.79 0.36 3.97
C LEU A 123 -13.09 0.85 3.31
N SER A 124 -13.03 1.24 2.03
CA SER A 124 -14.20 1.66 1.27
C SER A 124 -15.22 0.52 1.15
N VAL A 125 -14.76 -0.70 0.85
CA VAL A 125 -15.63 -1.89 0.77
C VAL A 125 -16.27 -2.18 2.13
N PHE A 126 -15.51 -2.07 3.23
CA PHE A 126 -16.04 -2.27 4.58
C PHE A 126 -17.14 -1.27 4.90
N MET A 127 -16.91 0.01 4.62
CA MET A 127 -17.89 1.08 4.85
C MET A 127 -19.17 0.87 4.04
N VAL A 128 -19.05 0.40 2.78
CA VAL A 128 -20.19 0.04 1.94
C VAL A 128 -21.02 -1.10 2.55
N HIS A 129 -20.37 -2.07 3.20
CA HIS A 129 -21.04 -3.17 3.90
C HIS A 129 -21.47 -2.81 5.33
N GLY A 130 -21.43 -1.53 5.70
CA GLY A 130 -21.84 -1.05 7.02
C GLY A 130 -20.81 -1.28 8.13
N LEU A 131 -19.64 -1.84 7.82
CA LEU A 131 -18.55 -2.02 8.76
C LEU A 131 -17.78 -0.70 8.90
N LYS A 132 -17.54 -0.27 10.14
CA LYS A 132 -16.79 0.95 10.45
C LYS A 132 -15.52 0.62 11.22
N PRO A 133 -14.40 0.41 10.51
CA PRO A 133 -13.09 0.28 11.16
C PRO A 133 -12.75 1.49 12.02
N GLY A 134 -12.02 1.27 13.12
CA GLY A 134 -11.76 2.27 14.14
C GLY A 134 -11.61 1.68 15.53
N PRO A 135 -11.45 2.51 16.58
CA PRO A 135 -11.07 2.03 17.91
C PRO A 135 -12.08 1.06 18.51
N LEU A 136 -13.36 1.24 18.19
CA LEU A 136 -14.47 0.40 18.65
C LEU A 136 -14.69 -0.84 17.77
N PHE A 137 -13.99 -0.99 16.64
CA PHE A 137 -14.22 -2.09 15.71
C PHE A 137 -13.94 -3.45 16.36
N MET A 138 -12.88 -3.52 17.16
CA MET A 138 -12.50 -4.74 17.90
C MET A 138 -13.55 -5.12 18.94
N ASP A 139 -14.15 -4.13 19.60
CA ASP A 139 -15.16 -4.36 20.64
C ASP A 139 -16.54 -4.69 20.05
N GLN A 140 -16.93 -3.99 18.99
CA GLN A 140 -18.23 -4.16 18.34
C GLN A 140 -18.28 -5.37 17.42
N ASN A 141 -17.16 -5.74 16.81
CA ASN A 141 -17.06 -6.82 15.83
C ASN A 141 -15.92 -7.81 16.18
N PRO A 142 -15.89 -8.38 17.39
CA PRO A 142 -14.75 -9.19 17.85
C PRO A 142 -14.56 -10.46 17.02
N LEU A 143 -15.66 -11.06 16.56
CA LEU A 143 -15.62 -12.24 15.69
C LEU A 143 -15.01 -11.87 14.33
N LEU A 144 -15.50 -10.82 13.66
CA LEU A 144 -14.97 -10.39 12.37
C LEU A 144 -13.51 -9.98 12.46
N PHE A 145 -13.11 -9.26 13.51
CA PHE A 145 -11.72 -8.90 13.73
C PHE A 145 -10.81 -10.14 13.82
N LYS A 146 -11.20 -11.13 14.63
CA LYS A 146 -10.48 -12.40 14.75
C LYS A 146 -10.46 -13.16 13.42
N THR A 147 -11.57 -13.20 12.69
CA THR A 147 -11.65 -13.84 11.38
C THR A 147 -10.73 -13.17 10.37
N ILE A 148 -10.65 -11.84 10.32
CA ILE A 148 -9.71 -11.10 9.46
C ILE A 148 -8.26 -11.45 9.83
N LEU A 149 -7.94 -11.49 11.13
CA LEU A 149 -6.59 -11.83 11.58
C LEU A 149 -6.20 -13.27 11.20
N TYR A 150 -7.04 -14.25 11.51
CA TYR A 150 -6.76 -15.67 11.22
C TYR A 150 -6.76 -15.95 9.72
N SER A 151 -7.70 -15.37 8.96
CA SER A 151 -7.71 -15.50 7.50
C SER A 151 -6.50 -14.82 6.86
N GLY A 152 -6.03 -13.69 7.38
CA GLY A 152 -4.80 -13.04 6.95
C GLY A 152 -3.56 -13.89 7.20
N LEU A 153 -3.44 -14.49 8.39
CA LEU A 153 -2.35 -15.43 8.70
C LEU A 153 -2.39 -16.66 7.78
N MET A 154 -3.58 -17.24 7.59
CA MET A 154 -3.79 -18.38 6.72
C MET A 154 -3.50 -18.02 5.25
N ALA A 155 -3.92 -16.84 4.79
CA ALA A 155 -3.62 -16.32 3.46
C ALA A 155 -2.11 -16.17 3.23
N SER A 156 -1.34 -15.72 4.23
CA SER A 156 0.13 -15.67 4.14
C SER A 156 0.76 -17.06 3.96
N VAL A 157 0.24 -18.08 4.66
CA VAL A 157 0.68 -19.47 4.48
C VAL A 157 0.32 -19.98 3.08
N PHE A 158 -0.91 -19.74 2.62
CA PHE A 158 -1.33 -20.09 1.27
C PHE A 158 -0.50 -19.37 0.21
N MET A 159 -0.19 -18.09 0.41
CA MET A 159 0.65 -17.30 -0.50
C MET A 159 2.06 -17.90 -0.60
N LEU A 160 2.63 -18.39 0.51
CA LEU A 160 3.92 -19.08 0.49
C LEU A 160 3.85 -20.38 -0.34
N VAL A 161 2.85 -21.22 -0.09
CA VAL A 161 2.66 -22.49 -0.82
C VAL A 161 2.41 -22.25 -2.30
N LEU A 162 1.47 -21.36 -2.62
CA LEU A 162 1.14 -20.99 -3.99
C LEU A 162 2.32 -20.32 -4.67
N GLY A 163 3.07 -19.47 -3.97
CA GLY A 163 4.29 -18.85 -4.49
C GLY A 163 5.34 -19.87 -4.89
N MET A 164 5.64 -20.85 -4.03
CA MET A 164 6.61 -21.91 -4.36
C MET A 164 6.17 -22.78 -5.55
N VAL A 165 4.88 -23.09 -5.65
CA VAL A 165 4.32 -23.98 -6.68
C VAL A 165 4.08 -23.26 -8.01
N LEU A 166 3.61 -22.02 -7.96
CA LEU A 166 3.20 -21.24 -9.14
C LEU A 166 4.30 -20.31 -9.64
N ALA A 167 5.17 -19.73 -8.82
CA ALA A 167 6.15 -18.74 -9.29
C ALA A 167 7.07 -19.27 -10.41
N PRO A 168 7.62 -20.51 -10.34
CA PRO A 168 8.43 -21.04 -11.45
C PRO A 168 7.61 -21.22 -12.72
N ARG A 169 6.34 -21.62 -12.58
CA ARG A 169 5.43 -21.84 -13.70
C ARG A 169 5.00 -20.52 -14.31
N LEU A 170 4.57 -19.55 -13.50
CA LEU A 170 4.07 -18.24 -13.92
C LEU A 170 5.19 -17.26 -14.31
N SER A 171 6.46 -17.64 -14.21
CA SER A 171 7.59 -16.81 -14.65
C SER A 171 7.47 -16.36 -16.11
N PHE A 172 6.75 -17.10 -16.97
CA PHE A 172 6.47 -16.69 -18.34
C PHE A 172 5.52 -15.49 -18.45
N ILE A 173 4.72 -15.17 -17.41
CA ILE A 173 3.85 -13.98 -17.41
C ILE A 173 4.67 -12.70 -17.56
N SER A 174 5.90 -12.68 -17.05
CA SER A 174 6.83 -11.57 -17.26
C SER A 174 7.19 -11.32 -18.73
N LYS A 175 6.96 -12.30 -19.61
CA LYS A 175 7.16 -12.17 -21.08
C LYS A 175 5.90 -11.70 -21.81
N ILE A 176 4.75 -11.61 -21.14
CA ILE A 176 3.50 -11.13 -21.74
C ILE A 176 3.67 -9.64 -22.01
N ASN A 177 3.34 -9.20 -23.22
CA ASN A 177 3.39 -7.79 -23.59
C ASN A 177 2.38 -7.00 -22.73
N ASN A 178 2.79 -5.84 -22.23
CA ASN A 178 1.95 -4.86 -21.53
C ASN A 178 0.59 -4.63 -22.22
N SER A 179 0.52 -4.67 -23.55
CA SER A 179 -0.74 -4.53 -24.29
C SER A 179 -1.76 -5.64 -23.97
N GLN A 180 -1.31 -6.88 -23.84
CA GLN A 180 -2.19 -8.01 -23.49
C GLN A 180 -2.65 -7.92 -22.02
N MET A 181 -1.75 -7.53 -21.11
CA MET A 181 -2.11 -7.28 -19.71
C MET A 181 -3.13 -6.15 -19.59
N ALA A 182 -2.90 -5.04 -20.29
CA ALA A 182 -3.80 -3.91 -20.31
C ALA A 182 -5.20 -4.30 -20.80
N ALA A 183 -5.30 -5.12 -21.86
CA ALA A 183 -6.59 -5.60 -22.37
C ALA A 183 -7.39 -6.37 -21.30
N ILE A 184 -6.73 -7.26 -20.54
CA ILE A 184 -7.36 -8.01 -19.44
C ILE A 184 -7.84 -7.05 -18.34
N VAL A 185 -6.98 -6.11 -17.93
CA VAL A 185 -7.32 -5.13 -16.88
C VAL A 185 -8.49 -4.24 -17.31
N VAL A 186 -8.54 -3.83 -18.58
CA VAL A 186 -9.67 -3.09 -19.16
C VAL A 186 -10.95 -3.90 -19.01
N VAL A 187 -10.99 -5.12 -19.52
CA VAL A 187 -12.20 -5.98 -19.46
C VAL A 187 -12.67 -6.16 -18.01
N LEU A 188 -11.76 -6.48 -17.09
CA LEU A 188 -12.10 -6.64 -15.67
C LEU A 188 -12.58 -5.34 -15.02
N SER A 189 -12.03 -4.19 -15.41
CA SER A 189 -12.46 -2.88 -14.89
C SER A 189 -13.87 -2.54 -15.33
N PHE A 190 -14.20 -2.77 -16.62
CA PHE A 190 -15.55 -2.58 -17.14
C PHE A 190 -16.56 -3.54 -16.48
N LEU A 191 -16.19 -4.81 -16.35
CA LEU A 191 -17.03 -5.80 -15.67
C LEU A 191 -17.26 -5.42 -14.20
N GLY A 192 -16.21 -5.01 -13.49
CA GLY A 192 -16.29 -4.61 -12.08
C GLY A 192 -17.12 -3.35 -11.86
N ALA A 193 -17.00 -2.35 -12.74
CA ALA A 193 -17.79 -1.13 -12.67
C ALA A 193 -19.27 -1.38 -12.94
N TYR A 194 -19.58 -2.29 -13.87
CA TYR A 194 -20.96 -2.66 -14.19
C TYR A 194 -21.60 -3.55 -13.12
N SER A 195 -20.87 -4.54 -12.62
CA SER A 195 -21.42 -5.62 -11.77
C SER A 195 -21.97 -5.15 -10.42
N TYR A 196 -21.54 -4.00 -9.90
CA TYR A 196 -21.93 -3.57 -8.56
C TYR A 196 -23.38 -3.04 -8.49
N ASN A 197 -23.77 -2.14 -9.40
CA ASN A 197 -25.14 -1.59 -9.46
C ASN A 197 -25.91 -2.01 -10.73
N ASN A 198 -25.31 -2.83 -11.60
CA ASN A 198 -25.84 -3.17 -12.92
C ASN A 198 -26.19 -1.93 -13.79
N ARG A 199 -25.44 -0.83 -13.60
CA ARG A 199 -25.75 0.50 -14.14
C ARG A 199 -24.64 0.95 -15.09
N SER A 200 -24.99 1.17 -16.36
CA SER A 200 -24.03 1.63 -17.38
C SER A 200 -23.45 3.01 -17.10
N PHE A 201 -24.14 3.85 -16.32
CA PHE A 201 -23.62 5.15 -15.88
C PHE A 201 -22.35 5.03 -15.02
N ASP A 202 -22.19 3.95 -14.26
CA ASP A 202 -21.02 3.73 -13.42
C ASP A 202 -19.75 3.51 -14.28
N ILE A 203 -19.93 2.96 -15.48
CA ILE A 203 -18.88 2.83 -16.49
C ILE A 203 -18.46 4.23 -16.99
N VAL A 204 -19.41 5.13 -17.26
CA VAL A 204 -19.12 6.49 -17.70
C VAL A 204 -18.33 7.26 -16.64
N ILE A 205 -18.72 7.14 -15.37
CA ILE A 205 -17.97 7.70 -14.24
C ILE A 205 -16.57 7.10 -14.19
N MET A 206 -16.43 5.78 -14.33
CA MET A 206 -15.13 5.12 -14.33
C MET A 206 -14.22 5.67 -15.43
N ILE A 207 -14.70 5.81 -16.66
CA ILE A 207 -13.94 6.34 -17.79
C ILE A 207 -13.50 7.79 -17.51
N PHE A 208 -14.41 8.64 -17.03
CA PHE A 208 -14.09 10.02 -16.68
C PHE A 208 -12.95 10.10 -15.66
N PHE A 209 -13.04 9.30 -14.59
CA PHE A 209 -12.02 9.28 -13.54
C PHE A 209 -10.72 8.60 -13.97
N ALA A 210 -10.75 7.70 -14.96
CA ALA A 210 -9.55 7.16 -15.57
C ALA A 210 -8.79 8.21 -16.38
N LEU A 211 -9.51 8.99 -17.19
CA LEU A 211 -8.92 10.12 -17.93
C LEU A 211 -8.36 11.18 -17.00
N LEU A 212 -9.07 11.51 -15.92
CA LEU A 212 -8.59 12.42 -14.89
C LEU A 212 -7.32 11.88 -14.23
N GLY A 213 -7.31 10.60 -13.83
CA GLY A 213 -6.14 9.94 -13.27
C GLY A 213 -4.92 9.97 -14.21
N HIS A 214 -5.16 9.78 -15.51
CA HIS A 214 -4.12 9.86 -16.53
C HIS A 214 -3.57 11.29 -16.67
N LEU A 215 -4.44 12.29 -16.67
CA LEU A 215 -4.05 13.69 -16.73
C LEU A 215 -3.20 14.08 -15.51
N LEU A 216 -3.60 13.68 -14.31
CA LEU A 216 -2.86 13.92 -13.08
C LEU A 216 -1.47 13.30 -13.12
N LYS A 217 -1.36 12.06 -13.61
CA LYS A 217 -0.06 11.37 -13.77
C LYS A 217 0.84 12.08 -14.77
N LYS A 218 0.27 12.66 -15.85
CA LYS A 218 1.02 13.50 -16.81
C LYS A 218 1.58 14.79 -16.19
N PHE A 219 0.95 15.29 -15.13
CA PHE A 219 1.43 16.45 -14.37
C PHE A 219 2.27 16.06 -13.14
N ASP A 220 2.74 14.80 -13.05
CA ASP A 220 3.48 14.25 -11.91
C ASP A 220 2.72 14.36 -10.56
N ILE A 221 1.40 14.45 -10.61
CA ILE A 221 0.56 14.46 -9.42
C ILE A 221 0.29 13.00 -9.01
N PRO A 222 0.70 12.59 -7.81
CA PRO A 222 0.53 11.21 -7.37
C PRO A 222 -0.95 10.88 -7.16
N THR A 223 -1.43 9.83 -7.82
CA THR A 223 -2.82 9.34 -7.71
C THR A 223 -3.15 8.65 -6.36
N PRO A 224 -2.23 7.94 -5.67
CA PRO A 224 -2.58 7.31 -4.38
C PRO A 224 -2.99 8.31 -3.27
N PRO A 225 -2.29 9.45 -3.07
CA PRO A 225 -2.74 10.50 -2.14
C PRO A 225 -4.12 11.06 -2.46
N MET A 226 -4.50 11.15 -3.73
CA MET A 226 -5.83 11.62 -4.11
C MET A 226 -6.93 10.64 -3.65
N VAL A 227 -6.70 9.33 -3.81
CA VAL A 227 -7.63 8.31 -3.33
C VAL A 227 -7.71 8.28 -1.81
N LEU A 228 -6.56 8.40 -1.14
CA LEU A 228 -6.52 8.58 0.31
C LEU A 228 -7.33 9.81 0.74
N GLY A 229 -7.17 10.94 0.06
CA GLY A 229 -7.93 12.17 0.32
C GLY A 229 -9.44 12.01 0.07
N PHE A 230 -9.86 11.28 -0.95
CA PHE A 230 -11.27 11.01 -1.22
C PHE A 230 -11.93 10.19 -0.10
N ILE A 231 -11.21 9.19 0.42
CA ILE A 231 -11.71 8.30 1.46
C ILE A 231 -11.64 8.98 2.84
N LEU A 232 -10.51 9.63 3.13
CA LEU A 232 -10.26 10.28 4.42
C LEU A 232 -10.96 11.62 4.54
N GLY A 233 -11.26 12.34 3.45
CA GLY A 233 -11.85 13.67 3.47
C GLY A 233 -13.14 13.75 4.29
N PRO A 234 -14.15 12.90 4.04
CA PRO A 234 -15.36 12.85 4.86
C PRO A 234 -15.09 12.50 6.33
N MET A 235 -14.15 11.59 6.58
CA MET A 235 -13.77 11.21 7.95
C MET A 235 -13.07 12.37 8.68
N MET A 236 -12.21 13.10 7.98
CA MET A 236 -11.52 14.28 8.47
C MET A 236 -12.51 15.39 8.80
N ASP A 237 -13.45 15.72 7.90
CA ASP A 237 -14.46 16.75 8.16
C ASP A 237 -15.32 16.38 9.38
N LEU A 238 -15.77 15.14 9.46
CA LEU A 238 -16.56 14.65 10.58
C LEU A 238 -15.79 14.72 11.91
N ASN A 239 -14.53 14.29 11.92
CA ASN A 239 -13.69 14.33 13.13
C ASN A 239 -13.26 15.76 13.49
N PHE A 240 -13.08 16.64 12.50
CA PHE A 240 -12.81 18.06 12.71
C PHE A 240 -14.01 18.80 13.30
N ARG A 241 -15.23 18.53 12.81
CA ARG A 241 -16.45 19.06 13.43
C ARG A 241 -16.59 18.58 14.87
N ARG A 242 -16.34 17.29 15.13
CA ARG A 242 -16.33 16.72 16.49
C ARG A 242 -15.30 17.40 17.38
N SER A 243 -14.09 17.64 16.89
CA SER A 243 -13.04 18.30 17.66
C SER A 243 -13.41 19.75 18.01
N ILE A 244 -14.01 20.50 17.07
CA ILE A 244 -14.52 21.86 17.33
C ILE A 244 -15.61 21.84 18.41
N ILE A 245 -16.55 20.89 18.36
CA ILE A 245 -17.61 20.77 19.37
C ILE A 245 -17.01 20.51 20.75
N LEU A 246 -16.05 19.59 20.86
CA LEU A 246 -15.35 19.29 22.10
C LEU A 246 -14.52 20.47 22.61
N MET A 247 -13.86 21.19 21.71
CA MET A 247 -13.09 22.40 22.03
C MET A 247 -14.00 23.50 22.57
N LYS A 248 -15.19 23.67 21.98
CA LYS A 248 -16.20 24.63 22.45
C LYS A 248 -16.76 24.24 23.83
N SER A 249 -16.90 22.94 24.13
CA SER A 249 -17.44 22.48 25.41
C SER A 249 -16.41 22.46 26.55
N GLN A 250 -15.12 22.23 26.25
CA GLN A 250 -14.06 22.07 27.26
C GLN A 250 -13.15 23.31 27.40
N GLY A 251 -13.22 24.26 26.46
CA GLY A 251 -12.32 25.40 26.36
C GLY A 251 -11.04 25.08 25.59
N LEU A 252 -10.54 26.03 24.80
CA LEU A 252 -9.36 25.87 23.92
C LEU A 252 -8.12 25.38 24.67
N VAL A 253 -7.85 25.98 25.83
CA VAL A 253 -6.66 25.68 26.65
C VAL A 253 -6.67 24.24 27.14
N ASN A 254 -7.79 23.77 27.70
CA ASN A 254 -7.91 22.39 28.20
C ASN A 254 -7.86 21.35 27.07
N TYR A 255 -8.33 21.70 25.87
CA TYR A 255 -8.24 20.84 24.70
C TYR A 255 -6.79 20.71 24.19
N MET A 256 -6.04 21.81 24.14
CA MET A 256 -4.65 21.83 23.69
C MET A 256 -3.67 21.19 24.68
N MET A 257 -3.95 21.28 25.99
CA MET A 257 -3.10 20.73 27.05
C MET A 257 -3.20 19.20 27.19
N LYS A 258 -4.00 18.52 26.36
CA LYS A 258 -4.06 17.05 26.37
C LYS A 258 -2.70 16.45 25.97
N PRO A 259 -2.16 15.47 26.70
CA PRO A 259 -0.84 14.89 26.43
C PRO A 259 -0.68 14.39 24.99
N ILE A 260 -1.73 13.78 24.44
CA ILE A 260 -1.77 13.29 23.05
C ILE A 260 -1.69 14.43 22.04
N THR A 261 -2.41 15.53 22.28
CA THR A 261 -2.42 16.70 21.39
C THR A 261 -1.04 17.36 21.37
N ILE A 262 -0.40 17.53 22.54
CA ILE A 262 0.97 18.05 22.66
C ILE A 262 1.97 17.13 21.94
N PHE A 263 1.86 15.82 22.11
CA PHE A 263 2.73 14.85 21.45
C PHE A 263 2.65 14.96 19.92
N PHE A 264 1.45 14.92 19.33
CA PHE A 264 1.28 15.03 17.88
C PHE A 264 1.68 16.41 17.34
N LEU A 265 1.38 17.51 18.04
CA LEU A 265 1.86 18.84 17.67
C LEU A 265 3.38 18.92 17.68
N GLY A 266 4.02 18.40 18.74
CA GLY A 266 5.48 18.32 18.85
C GLY A 266 6.10 17.49 17.72
N LEU A 267 5.48 16.36 17.36
CA LEU A 267 5.92 15.51 16.26
C LEU A 267 5.79 16.20 14.89
N ILE A 268 4.70 16.92 14.65
CA ILE A 268 4.53 17.73 13.43
C ILE A 268 5.60 18.82 13.35
N ILE A 269 5.83 19.54 14.45
CA ILE A 269 6.85 20.60 14.51
C ILE A 269 8.25 20.01 14.27
N SER A 270 8.56 18.85 14.87
CA SER A 270 9.87 18.21 14.69
C SER A 270 10.08 17.77 13.25
N LEU A 271 9.06 17.19 12.60
CA LEU A 271 9.10 16.80 11.19
C LEU A 271 9.35 17.98 10.25
N PHE A 272 8.87 19.18 10.59
CA PHE A 272 9.15 20.39 9.80
C PHE A 272 10.55 20.97 10.05
N LEU A 273 11.08 20.84 11.28
CA LEU A 273 12.36 21.43 11.67
C LEU A 273 13.57 20.51 11.37
N LEU A 274 13.42 19.20 11.52
CA LEU A 274 14.49 18.21 11.34
C LEU A 274 15.13 18.26 9.94
N PRO A 275 14.37 18.29 8.82
CA PRO A 275 14.96 18.40 7.48
C PRO A 275 15.75 19.70 7.30
N ARG A 276 15.30 20.79 7.91
CA ARG A 276 15.96 22.11 7.84
C ARG A 276 17.27 22.15 8.64
N LEU A 277 17.34 21.44 9.76
CA LEU A 277 18.54 21.34 10.58
C LEU A 277 19.59 20.39 9.99
N ILE A 278 19.15 19.28 9.38
CA ILE A 278 20.06 18.31 8.74
C ILE A 278 20.67 18.89 7.47
N LYS A 279 19.90 19.65 6.68
CA LYS A 279 20.41 20.37 5.49
C LYS A 279 21.44 21.45 5.80
N LYS A 280 21.54 21.91 7.06
CA LYS A 280 22.50 22.93 7.49
C LYS A 280 23.84 22.35 7.95
N ARG A 281 23.98 21.02 8.00
CA ARG A 281 25.16 20.28 8.50
C ARG A 281 25.88 19.44 7.43
N GLY A 282 25.41 19.45 6.18
CA GLY A 282 26.09 18.86 5.02
C GLY A 282 26.33 19.93 3.97
#